data_AF-A0A960EQH3-F1
#
_entry.id   AF-A0A960EQH3-F1
#
_cell.length_a   1.000
_cell.length_b   1.000
_cell.length_c   1.000
_cell.angle_alpha   90.00
_cell.angle_beta   90.00
_cell.angle_gamma   90.00
#
_symmetry.space_group_name_H-M   'P 1'
#
loop_
_entity.id
_entity.type
_entity.pdbx_description
1 polymer ?
#
loop_
_entity_poly.entity_id
_entity_poly.type
_entity_poly.pdbx_seq_one_letter_code
_entity_poly.pdbx_strand_id
1 'polypeptide(L)'
;MATEAQLVTHQGPEHPRWAFIAAFVGIVAGGLLGGVIGYGLVDVQCTGNCDTALSSAVIIGSLLGAAGLSVVSAIGLRAMGEWSTVQDRALPQQQPLPPLSQEPLQAPGPIDAGE
;
A
#
# COMPACT_ATOMS: atom_id res chain seq x y z
N MET A 1 21.10 41.04 2.07
CA MET A 1 21.64 39.68 2.22
C MET A 1 20.79 38.87 3.21
N ALA A 2 19.47 38.76 3.00
CA ALA A 2 18.57 37.93 3.82
C ALA A 2 17.25 37.65 3.10
N THR A 3 17.30 37.43 1.80
CA THR A 3 16.18 36.97 0.98
C THR A 3 16.57 35.58 0.51
N GLU A 4 15.64 34.62 0.45
CA GLU A 4 15.77 33.33 -0.28
C GLU A 4 16.15 32.02 0.46
N ALA A 5 15.78 31.79 1.74
CA ALA A 5 16.03 30.48 2.36
C ALA A 5 14.85 29.79 3.07
N GLN A 6 13.61 30.28 2.96
CA GLN A 6 12.48 29.77 3.77
C GLN A 6 11.20 29.41 3.00
N LEU A 7 11.25 29.20 1.68
CA LEU A 7 10.02 28.99 0.90
C LEU A 7 10.04 27.73 0.02
N VAL A 8 10.40 26.60 0.63
CA VAL A 8 9.98 25.27 0.16
C VAL A 8 9.34 24.53 1.33
N THR A 9 8.17 25.02 1.74
CA THR A 9 7.18 24.22 2.46
C THR A 9 6.41 23.39 1.43
N HIS A 10 6.98 22.27 0.99
CA HIS A 10 6.18 21.21 0.34
C HIS A 10 5.41 20.46 1.44
N GLN A 11 4.37 21.09 1.99
CA GLN A 11 3.36 20.41 2.80
C GLN A 11 2.30 19.83 1.86
N GLY A 12 2.62 18.72 1.21
CA GLY A 12 1.61 17.82 0.62
C GLY A 12 1.13 16.85 1.70
N PRO A 13 -0.16 16.42 1.70
CA PRO A 13 -0.72 15.59 2.75
C PRO A 13 0.11 14.31 2.96
N GLU A 14 0.88 14.34 4.04
CA GLU A 14 1.64 13.23 4.59
C GLU A 14 0.66 12.13 5.02
N HIS A 15 0.61 11.07 4.20
CA HIS A 15 -0.27 9.90 4.27
C HIS A 15 -1.67 10.10 3.65
N PRO A 16 -2.00 9.40 2.55
CA PRO A 16 -3.38 9.33 2.08
C PRO A 16 -4.18 8.53 3.10
N ARG A 17 -4.88 9.25 3.97
CA ARG A 17 -5.85 8.77 4.97
C ARG A 17 -6.73 7.63 4.45
N TRP A 18 -7.02 7.67 3.16
CA TRP A 18 -7.72 6.65 2.38
C TRP A 18 -7.14 5.25 2.49
N ALA A 19 -5.81 5.07 2.56
CA ALA A 19 -5.18 3.76 2.68
C ALA A 19 -5.49 3.09 4.02
N PHE A 20 -5.45 3.86 5.12
CA PHE A 20 -5.82 3.37 6.44
C PHE A 20 -7.32 3.08 6.55
N ILE A 21 -8.15 3.94 5.97
CA ILE A 21 -9.61 3.73 5.93
C ILE A 21 -9.93 2.43 5.18
N ALA A 22 -9.33 2.20 4.01
CA ALA A 22 -9.55 1.00 3.23
C ALA A 22 -9.13 -0.27 4.00
N ALA A 23 -7.97 -0.24 4.67
CA ALA A 23 -7.50 -1.33 5.51
C ALA A 23 -8.47 -1.64 6.66
N PHE A 24 -8.88 -0.62 7.40
CA PHE A 24 -9.81 -0.76 8.50
C PHE A 24 -11.17 -1.29 8.05
N VAL A 25 -11.73 -0.74 6.97
CA VAL A 25 -13.01 -1.19 6.40
C VAL A 25 -12.91 -2.66 5.98
N GLY A 26 -11.80 -3.06 5.36
CA GLY A 26 -11.55 -4.46 5.01
C GLY A 26 -11.59 -5.37 6.24
N ILE A 27 -10.84 -5.04 7.29
CA ILE A 27 -10.77 -5.82 8.54
C ILE A 27 -12.15 -5.97 9.18
N VAL A 28 -12.91 -4.86 9.29
CA VAL A 28 -14.27 -4.87 9.86
C VAL A 28 -15.19 -5.72 9.00
N ALA A 29 -15.15 -5.56 7.67
CA ALA A 29 -16.00 -6.33 6.76
C ALA A 29 -15.71 -7.83 6.84
N GLY A 30 -14.45 -8.25 6.88
CA GLY A 30 -14.13 -9.68 7.04
C GLY A 30 -14.43 -10.22 8.42
N GLY A 31 -14.36 -9.40 9.48
CA GLY A 31 -14.87 -9.79 10.79
C GLY A 31 -16.37 -10.05 10.74
N LEU A 32 -17.16 -9.11 10.21
CA LEU A 32 -18.62 -9.28 10.08
C LEU A 32 -18.97 -10.53 9.26
N LEU A 33 -18.31 -10.74 8.12
CA LEU A 33 -18.53 -11.91 7.29
C LEU A 33 -18.11 -13.21 7.99
N GLY A 34 -16.98 -13.21 8.72
CA GLY A 34 -16.54 -14.35 9.51
C GLY A 34 -17.53 -14.73 10.60
N GLY A 35 -18.15 -13.74 11.26
CA GLY A 35 -19.22 -13.95 12.23
C GLY A 35 -20.48 -14.55 11.62
N VAL A 36 -20.91 -14.05 10.45
CA VAL A 36 -22.07 -14.59 9.71
C VAL A 36 -21.83 -16.04 9.30
N ILE A 37 -20.63 -16.37 8.82
CA ILE A 37 -20.27 -17.76 8.48
C ILE A 37 -20.26 -18.64 9.74
N GLY A 38 -19.69 -18.14 10.85
CA GLY A 38 -19.68 -18.84 12.14
C GLY A 38 -21.08 -19.15 12.66
N TYR A 39 -22.01 -18.20 12.55
CA TYR A 39 -23.42 -18.40 12.85
C TYR A 39 -24.01 -19.54 12.02
N GLY A 40 -23.87 -19.47 10.69
CA GLY A 40 -24.41 -20.47 9.78
C GLY A 40 -23.89 -21.89 10.04
N LEU A 41 -22.61 -22.01 10.43
CA LEU A 41 -22.02 -23.30 10.82
C LEU A 41 -22.69 -23.91 12.06
N VAL A 42 -23.01 -23.11 13.08
CA VAL A 42 -23.68 -23.64 14.29
C VAL A 42 -25.16 -23.88 14.05
N ASP A 43 -25.81 -23.02 13.26
CA ASP A 43 -27.23 -23.13 12.91
C ASP A 43 -27.54 -24.46 12.23
N VAL A 44 -26.70 -24.92 11.29
CA VAL A 44 -26.91 -26.21 10.62
C VAL A 44 -26.59 -27.44 11.48
N GLN A 45 -25.78 -27.27 12.54
CA GLN A 45 -25.33 -28.36 13.40
C GLN A 45 -26.29 -28.62 14.58
N CYS A 46 -27.23 -27.71 14.85
CA CYS A 46 -27.97 -27.71 16.11
C CYS A 46 -29.49 -27.74 15.90
N THR A 47 -30.19 -28.65 16.59
CA THR A 47 -31.66 -28.70 16.63
C THR A 47 -32.12 -28.47 18.07
N GLY A 48 -32.58 -27.26 18.39
CA GLY A 48 -33.03 -26.89 19.74
C GLY A 48 -32.51 -25.54 20.22
N ASN A 49 -32.37 -25.37 21.55
CA ASN A 49 -31.98 -24.09 22.15
C ASN A 49 -30.46 -23.91 22.18
N CYS A 50 -29.90 -23.34 21.11
CA CYS A 50 -28.45 -23.22 20.93
C CYS A 50 -27.94 -21.77 21.02
N ASP A 51 -28.67 -20.87 21.67
CA ASP A 51 -28.37 -19.43 21.74
C ASP A 51 -26.94 -19.10 22.20
N THR A 52 -26.45 -19.82 23.22
CA THR A 52 -25.09 -19.62 23.74
C THR A 52 -24.03 -20.07 22.73
N ALA A 53 -24.26 -21.18 22.03
CA ALA A 53 -23.36 -21.66 20.98
C ALA A 53 -23.38 -20.74 19.76
N LEU A 54 -24.57 -20.31 19.31
CA LEU A 54 -24.75 -19.39 18.19
C LEU A 54 -24.04 -18.05 18.43
N SER A 55 -24.27 -17.44 19.59
CA SER A 55 -23.63 -16.17 19.95
C SER A 55 -22.10 -16.31 20.08
N SER A 56 -21.61 -17.41 20.67
CA SER A 56 -20.17 -17.65 20.77
C SER A 56 -19.51 -17.83 19.40
N ALA A 57 -20.18 -18.50 18.46
CA ALA A 57 -19.66 -18.72 17.11
C ALA A 57 -19.62 -17.43 16.29
N VAL A 58 -20.58 -16.52 16.47
CA VAL A 58 -20.52 -15.18 15.88
C VAL A 58 -19.29 -14.43 16.39
N ILE A 59 -19.04 -14.45 17.71
CA ILE A 59 -17.90 -13.74 18.31
C ILE A 59 -16.58 -14.34 17.82
N ILE A 60 -16.40 -15.65 17.93
CA ILE A 60 -15.18 -16.35 17.53
C ILE A 60 -14.93 -16.21 16.03
N GLY A 61 -15.95 -16.41 15.21
CA GLY A 61 -15.88 -16.24 13.76
C GLY A 61 -15.49 -14.82 13.36
N SER A 62 -16.06 -13.81 14.05
CA SER A 62 -15.72 -12.41 13.79
C SER A 62 -14.28 -12.07 14.16
N LEU A 63 -13.80 -12.55 15.31
CA LEU A 63 -12.43 -12.32 15.76
C LEU A 63 -11.42 -13.00 14.83
N LEU A 64 -11.67 -14.25 14.41
CA LEU A 64 -10.80 -14.97 13.48
C LEU A 64 -10.78 -14.30 12.10
N GLY A 65 -11.94 -13.87 11.58
CA GLY A 65 -12.04 -13.15 10.32
C GLY A 65 -11.29 -11.82 10.34
N ALA A 66 -11.46 -11.04 11.41
CA ALA A 66 -10.75 -9.78 11.60
C ALA A 66 -9.23 -9.99 11.77
N ALA A 67 -8.82 -10.99 12.56
CA ALA A 67 -7.42 -11.33 12.76
C ALA A 67 -6.73 -11.70 11.44
N GLY A 68 -7.35 -12.54 10.61
CA GLY A 68 -6.82 -12.92 9.31
C GLY A 68 -6.67 -11.73 8.36
N LEU A 69 -7.71 -10.90 8.23
CA LEU A 69 -7.64 -9.72 7.37
C LEU A 69 -6.67 -8.65 7.88
N SER A 70 -6.42 -8.56 9.19
CA SER A 70 -5.42 -7.63 9.73
C SER A 70 -4.03 -7.89 9.15
N VAL A 71 -3.66 -9.17 9.00
CA VAL A 71 -2.39 -9.59 8.42
C VAL A 71 -2.36 -9.34 6.92
N VAL A 72 -3.41 -9.75 6.19
CA VAL A 72 -3.52 -9.55 4.73
C VAL A 72 -3.43 -8.07 4.39
N SER A 73 -4.11 -7.22 5.16
CA SER A 73 -4.11 -5.78 4.94
C SER A 73 -2.73 -5.18 5.20
N ALA A 74 -2.04 -5.58 6.29
CA ALA A 74 -0.68 -5.12 6.56
C ALA A 74 0.29 -5.48 5.42
N ILE A 75 0.18 -6.70 4.87
CA ILE A 75 1.00 -7.13 3.72
C ILE A 75 0.65 -6.32 2.47
N GLY A 76 -0.64 -6.11 2.19
CA GLY A 76 -1.08 -5.30 1.04
C GLY A 76 -0.54 -3.87 1.10
N LEU A 77 -0.59 -3.24 2.28
CA LEU A 77 -0.03 -1.91 2.49
C LEU A 77 1.50 -1.91 2.35
N ARG A 78 2.19 -2.95 2.82
CA ARG A 78 3.64 -3.10 2.64
C ARG A 78 4.00 -3.17 1.17
N ALA A 79 3.27 -3.97 0.39
CA ALA A 79 3.50 -4.07 -1.04
C ALA A 79 3.34 -2.70 -1.70
N MET A 80 2.24 -1.99 -1.44
CA MET A 80 2.02 -0.65 -2.02
C MET A 80 3.10 0.37 -1.62
N GLY A 81 3.63 0.30 -0.40
CA GLY A 81 4.72 1.17 0.05
C GLY A 81 6.08 0.90 -0.63
N GLU A 82 6.35 -0.35 -0.99
CA GLU A 82 7.55 -0.69 -1.76
C GLU A 82 7.47 -0.12 -3.18
N TRP A 83 6.31 -0.26 -3.84
CA TRP A 83 6.07 0.30 -5.17
C TRP A 83 6.16 1.83 -5.19
N SER A 84 5.64 2.53 -4.17
CA SER A 84 5.76 4.00 -4.09
C SER A 84 7.22 4.45 -4.00
N THR A 85 8.03 3.72 -3.23
CA THR A 85 9.46 4.02 -3.07
C THR A 85 10.24 3.84 -4.38
N VAL A 86 9.88 2.86 -5.21
CA VAL A 86 10.48 2.67 -6.53
C VAL A 86 10.11 3.82 -7.47
N GLN A 87 8.86 4.27 -7.45
CA GLN A 87 8.38 5.39 -8.28
C GLN A 87 9.09 6.71 -7.94
N ASP A 88 9.30 7.00 -6.65
CA ASP A 88 9.99 8.21 -6.18
C ASP A 88 11.46 8.26 -6.61
N ARG A 89 12.12 7.10 -6.73
CA ARG A 89 13.50 6.98 -7.24
C ARG A 89 13.59 6.99 -8.77
N ALA A 90 12.50 6.59 -9.45
CA ALA A 90 12.42 6.56 -10.90
C ALA A 90 12.18 7.94 -11.51
N LEU A 91 11.60 8.88 -10.75
CA LEU A 91 11.71 10.30 -11.08
C LEU A 91 13.20 10.63 -11.10
N PRO A 92 13.78 11.09 -12.24
CA PRO A 92 15.19 11.41 -12.33
C PRO A 92 15.52 12.27 -11.14
N GLN A 93 16.32 11.73 -10.22
CA GLN A 93 16.93 12.53 -9.19
C GLN A 93 17.57 13.68 -9.96
N GLN A 94 17.03 14.87 -9.75
CA GLN A 94 17.52 16.12 -10.30
C GLN A 94 18.85 16.41 -9.59
N GLN A 95 19.79 15.46 -9.61
CA GLN A 95 21.19 15.71 -9.38
C GLN A 95 21.49 16.94 -10.24
N PRO A 96 21.94 18.05 -9.65
CA PRO A 96 22.58 19.09 -10.42
C PRO A 96 23.62 18.37 -11.25
N LEU A 97 23.37 18.27 -12.55
CA LEU A 97 24.30 17.63 -13.46
C LEU A 97 25.64 18.32 -13.15
N PRO A 98 26.73 17.59 -12.84
CA PRO A 98 28.03 18.23 -12.87
C PRO A 98 28.11 18.99 -14.20
N PRO A 99 28.64 20.23 -14.24
CA PRO A 99 28.62 21.03 -15.45
C PRO A 99 29.11 20.13 -16.56
N LEU A 100 28.17 19.79 -17.44
CA LEU A 100 28.39 18.75 -18.43
C LEU A 100 29.69 19.15 -19.11
N SER A 101 30.66 18.25 -19.11
CA SER A 101 31.53 18.15 -20.26
C SER A 101 30.59 18.17 -21.46
N GLN A 102 30.42 19.37 -22.02
CA GLN A 102 29.93 19.62 -23.35
C GLN A 102 31.02 19.08 -24.26
N GLU A 103 31.34 17.79 -24.14
CA GLU A 103 31.95 17.08 -25.23
C GLU A 103 30.84 17.09 -26.26
N PRO A 104 31.01 17.88 -27.34
CA PRO A 104 30.07 17.85 -28.43
C PRO A 104 29.95 16.38 -28.80
N LEU A 105 28.73 15.90 -29.00
CA LEU A 105 28.48 14.57 -29.52
C LEU A 105 29.29 14.49 -30.83
N GLN A 106 30.51 13.94 -30.76
CA GLN A 106 31.41 13.87 -31.89
C GLN A 106 30.69 12.94 -32.87
N ALA A 107 30.08 13.53 -33.90
CA ALA A 107 29.48 12.78 -34.97
C ALA A 107 30.54 11.78 -35.44
N PRO A 108 30.20 10.49 -35.64
CA PRO A 108 31.16 9.52 -36.15
C PRO A 108 31.79 10.14 -37.39
N GLY A 109 33.11 10.32 -37.33
CA GLY A 109 33.86 10.89 -38.45
C GLY A 109 33.60 10.07 -39.70
N PRO A 110 33.68 10.67 -40.89
CA PRO A 110 33.57 9.92 -42.15
C PRO A 110 34.48 8.71 -42.06
N ILE A 111 33.90 7.52 -42.14
CA ILE A 111 34.66 6.30 -42.34
C ILE A 111 35.47 6.50 -43.62
N ASP A 112 36.80 6.58 -43.47
CA ASP A 112 37.71 6.71 -44.59
C ASP A 112 37.51 5.52 -45.54
N ALA A 113 36.75 5.76 -46.61
CA ALA A 113 36.68 4.90 -47.76
C ALA A 113 37.95 5.15 -48.58
N GLY A 114 39.06 4.48 -48.21
CA GLY A 114 40.36 4.63 -48.84
C GLY A 114 41.07 3.29 -49.06
N GLU A 115 41.03 2.88 -50.34
CA GLU A 115 41.93 2.00 -51.12
C GLU A 115 42.16 0.53 -50.71
#